data_AF-C3W878-F1
#
_entry.id   AF-C3W878-F1
#
_cell.length_a   1.000
_cell.length_b   1.000
_cell.length_c   1.000
_cell.angle_alpha   90.00
_cell.angle_beta   90.00
_cell.angle_gamma   90.00
#
_symmetry.space_group_name_H-M   'P 1'
#
loop_
_entity.id
_entity.type
_entity.pdbx_description
1 polymer ?
#
loop_
_entity_poly.entity_id
_entity_poly.type
_entity_poly.pdbx_seq_one_letter_code
_entity_poly.pdbx_strand_id
1 'polypeptide(L)' 'WNPTPEQLMILEEVYRSGVRTPNATQIQQITAHLSYYGKIEGKNVFYWFQNHKA' A
#
# COMPACT_ATOMS: atom_id res chain seq x y z
N TRP A 1 5.67 -10.40 2.01
CA TRP A 1 4.37 -10.43 1.30
C TRP A 1 4.67 -10.55 -0.20
N ASN A 2 3.87 -11.31 -0.94
CA ASN A 2 4.01 -11.51 -2.39
C ASN A 2 2.91 -10.71 -3.11
N PRO A 3 3.13 -9.41 -3.38
CA PRO A 3 2.14 -8.57 -4.05
C PRO A 3 1.85 -9.01 -5.47
N THR A 4 0.63 -8.78 -5.94
CA THR A 4 0.34 -8.83 -7.38
C THR A 4 0.88 -7.57 -8.08
N PRO A 5 1.14 -7.64 -9.39
CA PRO A 5 1.53 -6.47 -10.18
C PRO A 5 0.56 -5.29 -10.01
N GLU A 6 -0.75 -5.56 -9.97
CA GLU A 6 -1.79 -4.55 -9.79
C GLU A 6 -1.69 -3.88 -8.42
N GLN A 7 -1.41 -4.65 -7.36
CA GLN A 7 -1.21 -4.09 -6.03
C GLN A 7 0.01 -3.17 -5.96
N LEU A 8 1.10 -3.52 -6.65
CA LEU A 8 2.30 -2.67 -6.74
C LEU A 8 2.01 -1.38 -7.49
N MET A 9 1.33 -1.46 -8.64
CA MET A 9 0.99 -0.28 -9.45
C MET A 9 0.18 0.74 -8.65
N ILE A 10 -0.84 0.28 -7.90
CA ILE A 10 -1.67 1.16 -7.06
C ILE A 10 -0.85 1.78 -5.93
N LEU A 11 -0.01 0.99 -5.25
CA LEU A 11 0.86 1.51 -4.18
C LEU A 11 1.83 2.58 -4.70
N GLU A 12 2.43 2.35 -5.87
CA GLU A 12 3.31 3.32 -6.52
C GLU A 12 2.58 4.60 -6.94
N GLU A 13 1.36 4.49 -7.49
CA GLU A 13 0.54 5.64 -7.83
C GLU A 13 0.24 6.49 -6.59
N VAL A 14 -0.20 5.85 -5.51
CA VAL A 14 -0.45 6.53 -4.22
C VAL A 14 0.82 7.22 -3.72
N TYR A 15 1.98 6.57 -3.80
CA TYR A 15 3.25 7.16 -3.39
C TYR A 15 3.62 8.38 -4.25
N ARG A 16 3.51 8.27 -5.58
CA ARG A 16 3.81 9.34 -6.53
C ARG A 16 2.84 10.52 -6.41
N SER A 17 1.61 10.29 -5.96
CA SER A 17 0.63 11.34 -5.67
C SER A 17 0.98 12.19 -4.43
N GLY A 18 1.99 11.79 -3.65
CA GLY A 18 2.51 12.55 -2.52
C GLY A 18 2.28 11.90 -1.15
N VAL A 19 1.51 10.80 -1.07
CA VAL A 19 1.32 10.07 0.18
C VAL A 19 2.55 9.20 0.45
N ARG A 20 3.50 9.69 1.25
CA ARG A 20 4.71 8.91 1.62
C ARG A 20 4.65 8.29 3.02
N THR A 21 3.82 8.85 3.89
CA THR A 21 3.63 8.36 5.28
C THR A 21 2.14 8.31 5.58
N PRO A 22 1.43 7.27 5.12
CA PRO A 22 0.00 7.15 5.35
C PRO A 22 -0.30 6.95 6.84
N ASN A 23 -1.35 7.60 7.33
CA ASN A 23 -1.87 7.37 8.68
C ASN A 23 -2.68 6.06 8.76
N ALA A 24 -3.14 5.68 9.97
CA ALA A 24 -3.86 4.43 10.18
C ALA A 24 -5.14 4.30 9.32
N THR A 25 -5.90 5.38 9.16
CA THR A 25 -7.11 5.40 8.33
C THR A 25 -6.78 5.22 6.85
N GLN A 26 -5.73 5.89 6.35
CA GLN A 26 -5.26 5.73 4.98
C GLN A 26 -4.75 4.31 4.74
N ILE A 27 -4.01 3.71 5.69
CA ILE A 27 -3.58 2.31 5.61
C ILE A 27 -4.79 1.38 5.48
N GLN A 28 -5.85 1.59 6.29
CA GLN A 28 -7.07 0.79 6.19
C GLN A 28 -7.76 0.95 4.82
N GLN A 29 -7.88 2.18 4.31
CA GLN A 29 -8.48 2.47 3.00
C GLN A 29 -7.69 1.84 1.85
N ILE A 30 -6.36 2.01 1.86
CA ILE A 30 -5.47 1.43 0.86
C ILE A 30 -5.53 -0.10 0.93
N THR A 31 -5.53 -0.69 2.14
CA THR A 31 -5.63 -2.15 2.32
C THR A 31 -6.95 -2.68 1.78
N ALA A 32 -8.07 -2.01 2.07
CA ALA A 32 -9.38 -2.38 1.58
C ALA A 32 -9.42 -2.36 0.04
N HIS A 33 -8.88 -1.32 -0.59
CA HIS A 33 -8.80 -1.23 -2.05
C HIS A 33 -7.87 -2.32 -2.63
N LEU A 34 -6.69 -2.53 -2.07
CA LEU A 34 -5.75 -3.53 -2.55
C LEU A 34 -6.26 -4.98 -2.38
N SER A 35 -7.19 -5.22 -1.45
CA SER A 35 -7.77 -6.53 -1.21
C SER A 35 -8.58 -7.08 -2.39
N TYR A 36 -9.07 -6.20 -3.28
CA TYR A 36 -9.75 -6.61 -4.52
C TYR A 36 -8.81 -7.29 -5.53
N TYR A 37 -7.50 -7.07 -5.39
CA TYR A 37 -6.48 -7.56 -6.33
C TYR A 37 -5.62 -8.69 -5.76
N GLY A 38 -5.92 -9.16 -4.54
CA GLY A 38 -5.20 -10.25 -3.89
C GLY A 38 -5.11 -10.12 -2.38
N LYS A 39 -4.62 -11.18 -1.72
CA LYS A 39 -4.48 -11.20 -0.26
C LYS A 39 -3.50 -10.13 0.22
N ILE A 40 -3.97 -9.28 1.13
CA ILE A 40 -3.18 -8.22 1.75
C ILE A 40 -3.66 -7.94 3.19
N GLU A 41 -2.77 -7.43 4.03
CA GLU A 41 -3.03 -7.00 5.40
C GLU A 41 -2.44 -5.61 5.61
N GLY A 42 -2.97 -4.85 6.57
CA GLY A 42 -2.51 -3.46 6.83
C GLY A 42 -1.01 -3.33 7.10
N LYS A 43 -0.40 -4.33 7.75
CA LYS A 43 1.06 -4.35 7.96
C LYS A 43 1.86 -4.38 6.66
N ASN A 44 1.32 -4.99 5.59
CA ASN A 44 2.01 -5.04 4.30
C ASN A 44 2.06 -3.63 3.68
N VAL A 45 0.95 -2.90 3.74
CA VAL A 45 0.88 -1.50 3.28
C VAL A 45 1.82 -0.63 4.10
N PHE A 46 1.75 -0.72 5.45
CA PHE A 46 2.63 0.00 6.36
C PHE A 46 4.11 -0.22 6.02
N TYR A 47 4.56 -1.48 5.92
CA TYR A 47 5.95 -1.78 5.64
C TYR A 47 6.38 -1.43 4.22
N TRP A 48 5.48 -1.51 3.23
CA TRP A 48 5.81 -1.08 1.87
C TRP A 48 6.16 0.42 1.85
N PHE A 49 5.36 1.28 2.48
CA PHE A 49 5.64 2.72 2.56
C PHE A 49 6.87 3.05 3.41
N GLN A 50 7.13 2.30 4.49
CA GLN A 50 8.35 2.49 5.28
C GLN A 50 9.61 2.12 4.50
N ASN A 51 9.62 0.98 3.80
CA ASN A 51 10.77 0.51 3.05
C ASN A 51 11.05 1.37 1.80
N HIS A 52 10.02 1.93 1.16
CA HIS A 52 10.17 2.83 0.01
C HIS A 52 10.70 4.24 0.36
N LYS A 53 10.84 4.55 1.64
CA LYS A 53 11.48 5.77 2.12
C LYS A 53 12.99 5.58 2.37
N ALA A 54 13.43 4.34 2.55
CA ALA A 54 14.81 4.00 2.87
C ALA A 54 15.76 4.23 1.67
#